data_AF-A0A8X6RJC8-F1
#
_entry.id   AF-A0A8X6RJC8-F1
#
_cell.length_a   1.000
_cell.length_b   1.000
_cell.length_c   1.000
_cell.angle_alpha   90.00
_cell.angle_beta   90.00
_cell.angle_gamma   90.00
#
_symmetry.space_group_name_H-M   'P 1'
#
loop_
_entity.id
_entity.type
_entity.pdbx_description
1 polymer ?
#
loop_
_entity_poly.entity_id
_entity_poly.type
_entity_poly.pdbx_seq_one_letter_code
_entity_poly.pdbx_strand_id
1 'polypeptide(L)'
;MSSLLPTPPRGQDRGGNPSHRAGFSFWDGAGATLGMDKPDPYPGRKDLIDELKIFGMSSRHHIDDFMRGRIIGKIQEGRKITDVAREFDIAHSVVSRLWKSFKTTGMCSRRHGGGRVRSTTPAEDRYIVLSAKRNRRTTAQQVANQFLAASGKQISRKTVARRLRGGGLYARRPVVCVPLTRQHRTARLQWCREHHNWTEQEWACVLFSDESRFSLSSDCRRQLIWRESGTAYRPENI
;
A
#
# COMPACT_ATOMS: atom_id res chain seq x y z
N MET A 1 40.76 -20.84 -18.31
CA MET A 1 40.16 -19.77 -19.12
C MET A 1 38.79 -20.26 -19.57
N SER A 2 37.72 -19.91 -18.85
CA SER A 2 36.36 -20.40 -19.16
C SER A 2 35.43 -19.22 -19.32
N SER A 3 35.11 -18.89 -20.58
CA SER A 3 34.18 -17.84 -20.97
C SER A 3 32.76 -18.40 -21.08
N LEU A 4 31.97 -18.23 -20.02
CA LEU A 4 30.52 -18.44 -20.05
C LEU A 4 29.85 -17.39 -20.95
N LEU A 5 29.18 -17.83 -22.01
CA LEU A 5 28.24 -17.05 -22.83
C LEU A 5 26.78 -17.29 -22.38
N PRO A 6 25.83 -16.37 -22.67
CA PRO A 6 24.49 -16.37 -22.06
C PRO A 6 23.38 -16.97 -22.93
N THR A 7 22.40 -17.62 -22.29
CA THR A 7 21.19 -18.21 -22.90
C THR A 7 19.98 -17.25 -22.99
N PRO A 8 19.20 -17.22 -24.08
CA PRO A 8 17.91 -16.50 -24.21
C PRO A 8 16.67 -17.29 -23.72
N PRO A 9 15.48 -16.67 -23.56
CA PRO A 9 14.34 -17.26 -22.85
C PRO A 9 13.34 -18.01 -23.75
N ARG A 10 12.79 -19.12 -23.25
CA ARG A 10 11.51 -19.74 -23.65
C ARG A 10 10.79 -20.13 -22.36
N GLY A 11 9.49 -20.04 -22.18
CA GLY A 11 8.34 -20.15 -23.08
C GLY A 11 7.30 -20.95 -22.28
N GLN A 12 6.06 -20.47 -22.21
CA GLN A 12 4.98 -20.98 -21.35
C GLN A 12 4.44 -22.33 -21.81
N ASP A 13 4.03 -23.19 -20.85
CA ASP A 13 2.98 -24.21 -20.95
C ASP A 13 2.43 -24.42 -19.53
N ARG A 14 1.16 -24.15 -19.17
CA ARG A 14 -0.16 -24.75 -19.51
C ARG A 14 -0.36 -26.20 -19.03
N GLY A 15 -1.40 -26.39 -18.21
CA GLY A 15 -1.97 -27.67 -17.76
C GLY A 15 -1.75 -27.91 -16.26
N GLY A 16 -2.72 -28.27 -15.42
CA GLY A 16 -4.14 -28.55 -15.60
C GLY A 16 -4.78 -28.61 -14.20
N ASN A 17 -6.08 -28.30 -14.13
CA ASN A 17 -6.87 -28.23 -12.90
C ASN A 17 -7.79 -29.46 -12.85
N PRO A 18 -7.76 -30.31 -11.81
CA PRO A 18 -8.78 -31.34 -11.61
C PRO A 18 -9.86 -30.82 -10.65
N SER A 19 -11.02 -30.53 -11.23
CA SER A 19 -12.30 -30.40 -10.56
C SER A 19 -12.73 -31.75 -9.96
N HIS A 20 -13.05 -31.79 -8.67
CA HIS A 20 -13.92 -32.83 -8.11
C HIS A 20 -15.17 -32.18 -7.51
N ARG A 21 -16.27 -32.37 -8.23
CA ARG A 21 -17.66 -32.27 -7.79
C ARG A 21 -17.93 -33.42 -6.81
N ALA A 22 -18.37 -33.10 -5.60
CA ALA A 22 -19.11 -34.04 -4.76
C ALA A 22 -20.55 -33.55 -4.70
N GLY A 23 -21.45 -34.33 -5.30
CA GLY A 23 -22.89 -34.15 -5.16
C GLY A 23 -23.38 -34.79 -3.87
N PHE A 24 -24.35 -34.13 -3.23
CA PHE A 24 -25.26 -34.76 -2.28
C PHE A 24 -26.66 -34.26 -2.60
N SER A 25 -27.50 -35.19 -3.01
CA SER A 25 -28.92 -35.01 -3.24
C SER A 25 -29.70 -35.50 -2.01
N PHE A 26 -30.95 -35.03 -1.94
CA PHE A 26 -32.10 -35.64 -1.26
C PHE A 26 -32.45 -35.11 0.13
N TRP A 27 -33.52 -34.31 0.20
CA TRP A 27 -34.82 -34.72 0.73
C TRP A 27 -35.91 -33.76 0.24
N ASP A 28 -36.90 -34.29 -0.48
CA ASP A 28 -38.18 -33.65 -0.79
C ASP A 28 -39.14 -33.80 0.40
N GLY A 29 -39.95 -32.78 0.66
CA GLY A 29 -41.02 -32.80 1.65
C GLY A 29 -42.01 -31.67 1.40
N ALA A 30 -43.12 -32.03 0.76
CA ALA A 30 -44.22 -31.16 0.34
C ALA A 30 -45.05 -30.58 1.51
N GLY A 31 -45.74 -29.47 1.25
CA GLY A 31 -46.85 -29.00 2.10
C GLY A 31 -47.21 -27.53 1.91
N ALA A 32 -48.09 -27.24 0.95
CA ALA A 32 -48.71 -25.93 0.77
C ALA A 32 -50.00 -25.82 1.62
N THR A 33 -50.17 -24.75 2.40
CA THR A 33 -51.47 -24.30 2.93
C THR A 33 -51.52 -22.76 3.01
N LEU A 34 -52.38 -22.20 2.15
CA LEU A 34 -53.27 -21.02 2.25
C LEU A 34 -52.99 -19.90 3.27
N GLY A 35 -53.12 -18.68 2.76
CA GLY A 35 -52.80 -17.41 3.42
C GLY A 35 -53.75 -16.98 4.54
N MET A 36 -53.13 -16.35 5.53
CA MET A 36 -53.71 -15.35 6.43
C MET A 36 -52.61 -14.30 6.62
N ASP A 37 -52.76 -13.13 6.00
CA ASP A 37 -51.87 -11.98 6.21
C ASP A 37 -52.07 -11.45 7.65
N LYS A 38 -51.27 -11.97 8.58
CA LYS A 38 -51.03 -11.33 9.87
C LYS A 38 -50.08 -10.16 9.63
N PRO A 39 -50.37 -8.93 10.11
CA PRO A 39 -49.37 -7.87 10.10
C PRO A 39 -48.16 -8.34 10.92
N ASP A 40 -46.98 -8.24 10.33
CA ASP A 40 -45.72 -8.73 10.90
C ASP A 40 -45.50 -8.10 12.29
N PRO A 41 -45.41 -8.90 13.37
CA PRO A 41 -45.20 -8.38 14.73
C PRO A 41 -43.77 -7.84 14.96
N TYR A 42 -42.89 -7.95 13.96
CA TYR A 42 -41.51 -7.48 14.02
C TYR A 42 -41.15 -6.73 12.74
N PRO A 43 -41.38 -5.40 12.68
CA PRO A 43 -40.95 -4.58 11.55
C PRO A 43 -39.46 -4.77 11.29
N GLY A 44 -39.08 -4.78 10.01
CA GLY A 44 -37.73 -5.10 9.59
C GLY A 44 -36.72 -4.14 10.23
N ARG A 45 -35.50 -4.62 10.45
CA ARG A 45 -34.39 -3.82 11.03
C ARG A 45 -34.14 -2.46 10.34
N LYS A 46 -34.59 -2.29 9.08
CA LYS A 46 -34.57 -1.02 8.35
C LYS A 46 -35.67 -0.06 8.81
N ASP A 47 -36.88 -0.58 9.04
CA ASP A 47 -38.05 0.16 9.52
C ASP A 47 -37.82 0.67 10.95
N LEU A 48 -37.16 -0.13 11.79
CA LEU A 48 -36.67 0.28 13.11
C LEU A 48 -35.60 1.39 13.03
N ILE A 49 -34.74 1.40 12.01
CA ILE A 49 -33.76 2.48 11.81
C ILE A 49 -34.45 3.75 11.30
N ASP A 50 -35.52 3.61 10.53
CA ASP A 50 -36.32 4.73 10.04
C ASP A 50 -37.25 5.31 11.13
N GLU A 51 -37.79 4.49 12.03
CA GLU A 51 -38.50 4.94 13.24
C GLU A 51 -37.55 5.52 14.30
N LEU A 52 -36.34 4.97 14.46
CA LEU A 52 -35.31 5.53 15.35
C LEU A 52 -34.69 6.83 14.81
N LYS A 53 -34.95 7.22 13.56
CA LYS A 53 -34.63 8.57 13.05
C LYS A 53 -35.65 9.62 13.51
N ILE A 54 -36.87 9.22 13.86
CA ILE A 54 -37.94 10.12 14.32
C ILE A 54 -37.68 10.55 15.79
N PHE A 55 -37.12 9.66 16.62
CA PHE A 55 -36.68 9.99 17.97
C PHE A 55 -35.20 10.36 18.05
N GLY A 56 -34.87 11.59 17.62
CA GLY A 56 -33.90 12.46 18.33
C GLY A 56 -32.51 11.94 18.70
N MET A 57 -32.01 10.85 18.12
CA MET A 57 -30.62 10.45 18.28
C MET A 57 -29.76 11.39 17.43
N SER A 58 -29.28 12.46 18.08
CA SER A 58 -28.37 13.46 17.52
C SER A 58 -27.06 12.83 17.04
N SER A 59 -27.09 12.20 15.88
CA SER A 59 -25.89 11.92 15.10
C SER A 59 -25.21 13.26 14.82
N ARG A 60 -23.92 13.36 15.13
CA ARG A 60 -23.13 14.58 14.92
C ARG A 60 -22.91 14.78 13.43
N HIS A 61 -23.92 15.25 12.72
CA HIS A 61 -23.81 15.59 11.31
C HIS A 61 -22.98 16.85 11.13
N HIS A 62 -21.98 16.75 10.26
CA HIS A 62 -21.12 17.86 9.91
C HIS A 62 -21.87 18.79 8.94
N ILE A 63 -21.90 20.09 9.23
CA ILE A 63 -22.44 21.11 8.30
C ILE A 63 -21.53 21.19 7.07
N ASP A 64 -22.07 20.93 5.89
CA ASP A 64 -21.32 21.01 4.64
C ASP A 64 -20.74 22.41 4.39
N ASP A 65 -19.62 22.50 3.68
CA ASP A 65 -18.91 23.76 3.44
C ASP A 65 -19.76 24.77 2.64
N PHE A 66 -20.64 24.29 1.75
CA PHE A 66 -21.59 25.15 1.03
C PHE A 66 -22.62 25.77 2.00
N MET A 67 -23.18 24.96 2.90
CA MET A 67 -24.14 25.42 3.90
C MET A 67 -23.48 26.39 4.88
N ARG A 68 -22.22 26.16 5.27
CA ARG A 68 -21.44 27.10 6.07
C ARG A 68 -21.26 28.44 5.37
N GLY A 69 -20.99 28.44 4.07
CA GLY A 69 -20.90 29.64 3.24
C GLY A 69 -22.20 30.44 3.23
N ARG A 70 -23.36 29.79 3.03
CA ARG A 70 -24.68 30.45 3.06
C ARG A 70 -25.00 31.07 4.42
N ILE A 71 -24.67 30.38 5.51
CA ILE A 71 -24.87 30.87 6.88
C ILE A 71 -24.01 32.13 7.12
N ILE A 72 -22.74 32.09 6.71
CA ILE A 72 -21.82 33.22 6.86
C ILE A 72 -22.29 34.41 6.02
N GLY A 73 -22.69 34.20 4.77
CA GLY A 73 -23.19 35.26 3.88
C GLY A 73 -24.39 36.00 4.47
N LYS A 74 -25.39 35.27 4.98
CA LYS A 74 -26.57 35.89 5.64
C LYS A 74 -26.20 36.71 6.88
N ILE A 75 -25.21 36.27 7.65
CA ILE A 75 -24.74 37.04 8.82
C ILE A 75 -23.97 38.30 8.36
N GLN A 76 -23.22 38.24 7.26
CA GLN A 76 -22.57 39.41 6.66
C GLN A 76 -23.59 40.43 6.12
N GLU A 77 -24.76 39.98 5.65
CA GLU A 77 -25.89 40.84 5.28
C GLU A 77 -26.60 41.50 6.48
N GLY A 78 -26.12 41.27 7.72
CA GLY A 78 -26.67 41.88 8.94
C GLY A 78 -27.82 41.12 9.60
N ARG A 79 -28.13 39.89 9.15
CA ARG A 79 -29.14 39.03 9.79
C ARG A 79 -28.69 38.62 11.20
N LYS A 80 -29.64 38.53 12.13
CA LYS A 80 -29.36 38.03 13.49
C LYS A 80 -29.06 36.53 13.45
N ILE A 81 -28.11 36.11 14.28
CA ILE A 81 -27.68 34.69 14.42
C ILE A 81 -28.86 33.78 14.77
N THR A 82 -29.80 34.25 15.60
CA THR A 82 -31.02 33.54 16.00
C THR A 82 -31.93 33.21 14.83
N ASP A 83 -32.09 34.16 13.89
CA ASP A 83 -32.99 34.00 12.75
C ASP A 83 -32.36 33.09 11.70
N VAL A 84 -31.04 33.20 11.51
CA VAL A 84 -30.27 32.29 10.66
C VAL A 84 -30.28 30.86 11.23
N ALA A 85 -30.15 30.69 12.55
CA ALA A 85 -30.23 29.39 13.20
C ALA A 85 -31.60 28.72 13.00
N ARG A 86 -32.68 29.50 13.11
CA ARG A 86 -34.05 29.03 12.88
C ARG A 86 -34.30 28.69 11.40
N GLU A 87 -33.78 29.49 10.47
CA GLU A 87 -33.95 29.27 9.02
C GLU A 87 -33.30 27.96 8.54
N PHE A 88 -32.12 27.62 9.07
CA PHE A 88 -31.40 26.41 8.68
C PHE A 88 -31.63 25.19 9.58
N ASP A 89 -32.48 25.31 10.60
CA ASP A 89 -32.70 24.27 11.63
C ASP A 89 -31.38 23.77 12.28
N ILE A 90 -30.49 24.72 12.60
CA ILE A 90 -29.19 24.43 13.21
C ILE A 90 -29.15 25.08 14.58
N ALA A 91 -28.64 24.34 15.58
CA ALA A 91 -28.46 24.87 16.93
C ALA A 91 -27.70 26.21 16.91
N HIS A 92 -28.26 27.22 17.58
CA HIS A 92 -27.68 28.57 17.69
C HIS A 92 -26.19 28.55 18.07
N SER A 93 -25.78 27.64 18.96
CA SER A 93 -24.39 27.49 19.40
C SER A 93 -23.41 27.12 18.27
N VAL A 94 -23.87 26.39 17.24
CA VAL A 94 -23.05 26.00 16.09
C VAL A 94 -22.88 27.18 15.14
N VAL A 95 -23.97 27.91 14.85
CA VAL A 95 -23.92 29.15 14.05
C VAL A 95 -23.05 30.20 14.71
N SER A 96 -23.17 30.38 16.03
CA SER A 96 -22.32 31.30 16.81
C SER A 96 -20.84 30.91 16.75
N ARG A 97 -20.51 29.61 16.89
CA ARG A 97 -19.14 29.09 16.77
C ARG A 97 -18.59 29.26 15.35
N LEU A 98 -19.41 29.02 14.34
CA LEU A 98 -19.04 29.22 12.94
C LEU A 98 -18.71 30.68 12.67
N TRP A 99 -19.56 31.62 13.10
CA TRP A 99 -19.33 33.05 12.94
C TRP A 99 -18.06 33.52 13.66
N LYS A 100 -17.84 33.08 14.90
CA LYS A 100 -16.59 33.37 15.63
C LYS A 100 -15.36 32.84 14.87
N SER A 101 -15.39 31.59 14.42
CA SER A 101 -14.31 30.99 13.62
C SER A 101 -14.05 31.77 12.34
N PHE A 102 -15.11 32.21 11.64
CA PHE A 102 -14.99 33.02 10.43
C PHE A 102 -14.36 34.38 10.71
N LYS A 103 -14.77 35.09 11.76
CA LYS A 103 -14.13 36.37 12.14
C LYS A 103 -12.64 36.24 12.45
N THR A 104 -12.22 35.11 13.03
CA THR A 104 -10.80 34.88 13.35
C THR A 104 -9.99 34.41 12.14
N THR A 105 -10.58 33.58 11.26
CA THR A 105 -9.84 32.86 10.22
C THR A 105 -10.07 33.39 8.80
N GLY A 106 -11.20 34.05 8.55
CA GLY A 106 -11.64 34.50 7.23
C GLY A 106 -12.08 33.37 6.27
N MET A 107 -12.04 32.11 6.71
CA MET A 107 -12.40 30.96 5.87
C MET A 107 -13.73 30.35 6.32
N CYS A 108 -14.58 30.03 5.33
CA CYS A 108 -15.86 29.35 5.56
C CYS A 108 -15.67 27.83 5.74
N SER A 109 -14.64 27.27 5.12
CA SER A 109 -14.35 25.84 5.12
C SER A 109 -13.72 25.36 6.43
N ARG A 110 -13.85 24.06 6.70
CA ARG A 110 -13.16 23.44 7.83
C ARG A 110 -11.65 23.33 7.56
N ARG A 111 -10.83 23.78 8.50
CA ARG A 111 -9.41 23.40 8.52
C ARG A 111 -9.28 21.91 8.76
N HIS A 112 -8.45 21.25 7.95
CA HIS A 112 -8.12 19.85 8.20
C HIS A 112 -7.57 19.71 9.62
N GLY A 113 -8.13 18.75 10.38
CA GLY A 113 -7.71 18.54 11.76
C GLY A 113 -6.23 18.17 11.81
N GLY A 114 -5.53 18.64 12.84
CA GLY A 114 -4.19 18.14 13.13
C GLY A 114 -4.27 16.64 13.41
N GLY A 115 -3.57 15.85 12.61
CA GLY A 115 -3.46 14.40 12.84
C GLY A 115 -2.66 14.09 14.10
N ARG A 116 -2.62 12.81 14.47
CA ARG A 116 -1.78 12.35 15.59
C ARG A 116 -0.32 12.72 15.34
N VAL A 117 0.32 13.35 16.32
CA VAL A 117 1.74 13.69 16.28
C VAL A 117 2.57 12.41 16.10
N ARG A 118 3.61 12.51 15.29
CA ARG A 118 4.51 11.39 15.00
C ARG A 118 5.31 11.04 16.26
N SER A 119 5.48 9.74 16.49
CA SER A 119 6.36 9.26 17.57
C SER A 119 7.83 9.57 17.28
N THR A 120 8.26 9.55 16.03
CA THR A 120 9.66 9.82 15.68
C THR A 120 9.86 11.23 15.15
N THR A 121 11.04 11.79 15.43
CA THR A 121 11.47 13.11 14.94
C THR A 121 12.09 13.01 13.53
N PRO A 122 12.21 14.13 12.79
CA PRO A 122 12.88 14.11 11.47
C PRO A 122 14.34 13.67 11.52
N ALA A 123 15.06 13.97 12.60
CA ALA A 123 16.44 13.54 12.79
C ALA A 123 16.54 12.02 13.02
N GLU A 124 15.65 11.47 13.83
CA GLU A 124 15.51 10.02 14.04
C GLU A 124 15.13 9.29 12.75
N ASP A 125 14.19 9.84 11.98
CA ASP A 125 13.79 9.29 10.67
C ASP A 125 15.01 9.24 9.71
N ARG A 126 15.86 10.28 9.73
CA ARG A 126 17.11 10.31 8.96
C ARG A 126 18.10 9.24 9.43
N TYR A 127 18.28 9.06 10.73
CA TYR A 127 19.11 8.00 11.29
C TYR A 127 18.64 6.62 10.80
N ILE A 128 17.33 6.33 10.87
CA ILE A 128 16.76 5.06 10.41
C ILE A 128 17.08 4.80 8.94
N VAL A 129 16.92 5.81 8.08
CA VAL A 129 17.21 5.70 6.64
C VAL A 129 18.70 5.47 6.40
N LEU A 130 19.58 6.22 7.07
CA LEU A 130 21.03 6.08 6.91
C LEU A 130 21.55 4.71 7.38
N SER A 131 21.05 4.21 8.52
CA SER A 131 21.40 2.88 9.02
C SER A 131 21.04 1.78 8.02
N ALA A 132 19.87 1.88 7.38
CA ALA A 132 19.46 0.94 6.33
C ALA A 132 20.26 1.11 5.03
N LYS A 133 20.69 2.33 4.66
CA LYS A 133 21.56 2.55 3.49
C LYS A 133 22.96 1.97 3.70
N ARG A 134 23.51 2.13 4.91
CA ARG A 134 24.83 1.58 5.27
C ARG A 134 24.84 0.07 5.19
N ASN A 135 23.78 -0.58 5.68
CA ASN A 135 23.63 -2.02 5.66
C ASN A 135 22.29 -2.43 5.04
N ARG A 136 22.23 -2.49 3.70
CA ARG A 136 20.99 -2.73 2.95
C ARG A 136 20.32 -4.08 3.23
N ARG A 137 21.06 -5.07 3.72
CA ARG A 137 20.56 -6.41 4.10
C ARG A 137 19.93 -6.47 5.51
N THR A 138 19.97 -5.38 6.28
CA THR A 138 19.38 -5.36 7.63
C THR A 138 17.86 -5.47 7.58
N THR A 139 17.28 -6.28 8.45
CA THR A 139 15.83 -6.37 8.58
C THR A 139 15.29 -5.14 9.30
N ALA A 140 14.01 -4.80 9.06
CA ALA A 140 13.36 -3.72 9.80
C ALA A 140 13.35 -3.94 11.33
N GLN A 141 13.41 -5.19 11.80
CA GLN A 141 13.52 -5.48 13.23
C GLN A 141 14.92 -5.18 13.77
N GLN A 142 15.97 -5.55 13.03
CA GLN A 142 17.35 -5.21 13.39
C GLN A 142 17.56 -3.70 13.43
N VAL A 143 17.00 -2.97 12.45
CA VAL A 143 17.03 -1.50 12.45
C VAL A 143 16.27 -0.91 13.66
N ALA A 144 15.14 -1.51 14.07
CA ALA A 144 14.43 -1.10 15.28
C ALA A 144 15.26 -1.31 16.55
N ASN A 145 15.98 -2.43 16.64
CA ASN A 145 16.85 -2.73 17.79
C ASN A 145 18.06 -1.78 17.83
N GLN A 146 18.68 -1.48 16.68
CA GLN A 146 19.76 -0.48 16.57
C GLN A 146 19.26 0.92 16.98
N PHE A 147 18.05 1.29 16.54
CA PHE A 147 17.42 2.54 16.92
C PHE A 147 17.16 2.61 18.43
N LEU A 148 16.67 1.53 19.04
CA LEU A 148 16.46 1.46 20.48
C LEU A 148 17.78 1.67 21.24
N ALA A 149 18.87 1.03 20.79
CA ALA A 149 20.19 1.19 21.41
C ALA A 149 20.73 2.62 21.30
N ALA A 150 20.45 3.32 20.18
CA ALA A 150 20.95 4.69 19.95
C ALA A 150 20.09 5.78 20.59
N SER A 151 18.76 5.63 20.59
CA SER A 151 17.81 6.66 21.00
C SER A 151 17.12 6.36 22.34
N GLY A 152 17.27 5.16 22.89
CA GLY A 152 16.54 4.70 24.10
C GLY A 152 15.04 4.49 23.87
N LYS A 153 14.55 4.65 22.65
CA LYS A 153 13.12 4.63 22.32
C LYS A 153 12.74 3.38 21.55
N GLN A 154 11.72 2.68 22.04
CA GLN A 154 11.19 1.51 21.35
C GLN A 154 10.25 1.92 20.21
N ILE A 155 10.55 1.42 19.01
CA ILE A 155 9.70 1.59 17.82
C ILE A 155 9.34 0.24 17.22
N SER A 156 8.12 0.14 16.69
CA SER A 156 7.67 -1.08 16.01
C SER A 156 8.38 -1.27 14.66
N ARG A 157 8.54 -2.53 14.24
CA ARG A 157 8.99 -2.89 12.88
C ARG A 157 8.18 -2.18 11.79
N LYS A 158 6.86 -2.03 12.00
CA LYS A 158 5.96 -1.35 11.04
C LYS A 158 6.29 0.15 10.94
N THR A 159 6.64 0.79 12.05
CA THR A 159 7.08 2.19 12.08
C THR A 159 8.35 2.34 11.27
N VAL A 160 9.37 1.51 11.52
CA VAL A 160 10.64 1.51 10.75
C VAL A 160 10.36 1.36 9.26
N ALA A 161 9.56 0.36 8.86
CA ALA A 161 9.25 0.16 7.45
C ALA A 161 8.53 1.36 6.81
N ARG A 162 7.67 2.07 7.56
CA ARG A 162 7.03 3.30 7.09
C ARG A 162 8.05 4.43 6.91
N ARG A 163 9.03 4.56 7.81
CA ARG A 163 10.11 5.56 7.71
C ARG A 163 11.04 5.29 6.55
N LEU A 164 11.43 4.04 6.36
CA LEU A 164 12.23 3.62 5.21
C LEU A 164 11.53 3.93 3.89
N ARG A 165 10.23 3.63 3.76
CA ARG A 165 9.44 4.01 2.58
C ARG A 165 9.35 5.52 2.40
N GLY A 166 9.15 6.28 3.47
CA GLY A 166 9.18 7.74 3.44
C GLY A 166 10.53 8.31 2.97
N GLY A 167 11.63 7.58 3.22
CA GLY A 167 12.97 7.88 2.69
C GLY A 167 13.28 7.25 1.32
N GLY A 168 12.29 6.70 0.62
CA GLY A 168 12.45 6.12 -0.72
C GLY A 168 13.05 4.70 -0.78
N LEU A 169 13.20 4.03 0.37
CA LEU A 169 13.73 2.67 0.44
C LEU A 169 12.62 1.63 0.54
N TYR A 170 12.73 0.61 -0.31
CA TYR A 170 11.75 -0.47 -0.39
C TYR A 170 12.43 -1.81 -0.22
N ALA A 171 11.77 -2.71 0.51
CA ALA A 171 12.19 -4.10 0.60
C ALA A 171 11.98 -4.78 -0.75
N ARG A 172 13.06 -5.29 -1.34
CA ARG A 172 13.08 -5.96 -2.65
C ARG A 172 14.02 -7.14 -2.61
N ARG A 173 13.81 -8.12 -3.48
CA ARG A 173 14.81 -9.18 -3.70
C ARG A 173 16.04 -8.58 -4.42
N PRO A 174 17.26 -8.91 -3.96
CA PRO A 174 18.47 -8.56 -4.69
C PRO A 174 18.49 -9.31 -6.02
N VAL A 175 19.14 -8.71 -7.02
CA VAL A 175 19.37 -9.38 -8.31
C VAL A 175 20.52 -10.35 -8.12
N VAL A 176 20.32 -11.60 -8.52
CA VAL A 176 21.43 -12.57 -8.56
C VAL A 176 22.09 -12.45 -9.93
N CYS A 177 23.31 -11.95 -9.96
CA CYS A 177 24.12 -11.94 -11.17
C CYS A 177 25.59 -12.19 -10.83
N VAL A 178 26.32 -12.80 -11.77
CA VAL A 178 27.77 -12.97 -11.66
C VAL A 178 28.44 -11.61 -11.89
N PRO A 179 29.22 -11.07 -10.94
CA PRO A 179 29.91 -9.79 -11.13
C PRO A 179 30.90 -9.89 -12.30
N LEU A 180 30.69 -9.09 -13.35
CA LEU A 180 31.62 -8.99 -14.47
C LEU A 180 32.67 -7.93 -14.19
N THR A 181 33.93 -8.37 -14.10
CA THR A 181 35.10 -7.48 -14.08
C THR A 181 35.20 -6.72 -15.39
N ARG A 182 35.97 -5.62 -15.42
CA ARG A 182 36.20 -4.84 -16.65
C ARG A 182 36.78 -5.72 -17.76
N GLN A 183 37.72 -6.60 -17.44
CA GLN A 183 38.31 -7.55 -18.38
C GLN A 183 37.25 -8.50 -18.96
N HIS A 184 36.38 -9.07 -18.12
CA HIS A 184 35.29 -9.94 -18.60
C HIS A 184 34.36 -9.19 -19.57
N ARG A 185 34.04 -7.92 -19.29
CA ARG A 185 33.19 -7.11 -20.17
C ARG A 185 33.85 -6.85 -21.52
N THR A 186 35.12 -6.49 -21.53
CA THR A 186 35.87 -6.26 -22.77
C THR A 186 35.97 -7.54 -23.59
N ALA A 187 36.37 -8.66 -22.98
CA ALA A 187 36.50 -9.94 -23.66
C ALA A 187 35.16 -10.42 -24.24
N ARG A 188 34.07 -10.32 -23.47
CA ARG A 188 32.73 -10.67 -23.96
C ARG A 188 32.28 -9.77 -25.11
N LEU A 189 32.50 -8.46 -25.01
CA LEU A 189 32.14 -7.52 -26.08
C LEU A 189 32.95 -7.77 -27.34
N GLN A 190 34.24 -8.03 -27.21
CA GLN A 190 35.12 -8.37 -28.32
C GLN A 190 34.66 -9.66 -29.00
N TRP A 191 34.39 -10.72 -28.22
CA TRP A 191 33.86 -11.97 -28.74
C TRP A 191 32.55 -11.76 -29.51
N CYS A 192 31.60 -10.99 -28.94
CA CYS A 192 30.35 -10.67 -29.63
C CYS A 192 30.57 -9.90 -30.93
N ARG A 193 31.57 -9.01 -31.00
CA ARG A 193 31.88 -8.24 -32.23
C ARG A 193 32.50 -9.11 -33.31
N GLU A 194 33.43 -9.98 -32.93
CA GLU A 194 34.08 -10.93 -33.84
C GLU A 194 33.07 -11.89 -34.47
N HIS A 195 32.04 -12.27 -33.70
CA HIS A 195 31.03 -13.25 -34.12
C HIS A 195 29.68 -12.62 -34.51
N HIS A 196 29.60 -11.28 -34.59
CA HIS A 196 28.35 -10.56 -34.90
C HIS A 196 27.79 -10.90 -36.28
N ASN A 197 28.69 -11.08 -37.27
CA ASN A 197 28.33 -11.34 -38.67
C ASN A 197 28.46 -12.82 -39.06
N TRP A 198 28.62 -13.72 -38.08
CA TRP A 198 28.73 -15.15 -38.37
C TRP A 198 27.43 -15.69 -38.98
N THR A 199 27.61 -16.49 -40.02
CA THR A 199 26.57 -17.19 -40.76
C THR A 199 26.11 -18.45 -40.03
N GLU A 200 24.93 -18.97 -40.37
CA GLU A 200 24.39 -20.20 -39.76
C GLU A 200 25.34 -21.40 -39.92
N GLN A 201 26.06 -21.48 -41.04
CA GLN A 201 27.03 -22.54 -41.32
C GLN A 201 28.22 -22.48 -40.37
N GLU A 202 28.69 -21.27 -40.03
CA GLU A 202 29.77 -21.09 -39.07
C GLU A 202 29.32 -21.45 -37.65
N TRP A 203 28.09 -21.10 -37.28
CA TRP A 203 27.51 -21.52 -35.99
C TRP A 203 27.30 -23.04 -35.89
N ALA A 204 26.97 -23.72 -37.01
CA ALA A 204 26.78 -25.17 -37.04
C ALA A 204 28.05 -25.95 -36.72
N CYS A 205 29.22 -25.33 -36.88
CA CYS A 205 30.52 -25.92 -36.54
C CYS A 205 30.89 -25.76 -35.05
N VAL A 206 30.10 -25.03 -34.24
CA VAL A 206 30.40 -24.79 -32.82
C VAL A 206 29.62 -25.77 -31.93
N LEU A 207 30.35 -26.57 -31.16
CA LEU A 207 29.77 -27.40 -30.10
C LEU A 207 29.70 -26.61 -28.78
N PHE A 208 28.50 -26.44 -28.25
CA PHE A 208 28.29 -25.86 -26.92
C PHE A 208 28.10 -26.97 -25.88
N SER A 209 28.87 -26.93 -24.80
CA SER A 209 28.70 -27.80 -23.64
C SER A 209 28.71 -26.98 -22.36
N ASP A 210 27.82 -27.30 -21.41
CA ASP A 210 27.87 -26.83 -20.04
C ASP A 210 27.74 -27.99 -19.04
N GLU A 211 28.07 -27.71 -17.78
CA GLU A 211 27.78 -28.61 -16.67
C GLU A 211 26.71 -27.97 -15.80
N SER A 212 25.65 -28.73 -15.54
CA SER A 212 24.52 -28.31 -14.71
C SER A 212 24.48 -29.08 -13.39
N ARG A 213 24.33 -28.38 -12.27
CA ARG A 213 24.24 -28.98 -10.93
C ARG A 213 22.78 -29.14 -10.51
N PHE A 214 22.37 -30.36 -10.19
CA PHE A 214 21.06 -30.67 -9.63
C PHE A 214 21.16 -30.80 -8.10
N SER A 215 20.31 -30.08 -7.36
CA SER A 215 20.25 -30.17 -5.89
C SER A 215 18.86 -30.54 -5.39
N LEU A 216 18.81 -31.42 -4.39
CA LEU A 216 17.56 -31.91 -3.78
C LEU A 216 16.93 -30.89 -2.82
N SER A 217 17.68 -29.87 -2.39
CA SER A 217 17.19 -28.77 -1.58
C SER A 217 17.19 -27.47 -2.38
N SER A 218 16.19 -26.63 -2.14
CA SER A 218 16.11 -25.28 -2.71
C SER A 218 16.86 -24.29 -1.82
N ASP A 219 17.81 -23.54 -2.38
CA ASP A 219 18.33 -22.33 -1.74
C ASP A 219 17.16 -21.37 -1.50
N CYS A 220 16.61 -21.33 -0.29
CA CYS A 220 15.50 -20.44 0.03
C CYS A 220 16.02 -19.00 0.19
N ARG A 221 16.27 -18.32 -0.94
CA ARG A 221 16.75 -16.93 -1.04
C ARG A 221 15.67 -15.91 -0.67
N ARG A 222 15.10 -16.01 0.53
CA ARG A 222 14.11 -15.07 1.08
C ARG A 222 14.73 -13.78 1.61
N GLN A 223 16.03 -13.54 1.38
CA GLN A 223 16.68 -12.31 1.82
C GLN A 223 16.17 -11.12 1.00
N LEU A 224 15.69 -10.11 1.70
CA LEU A 224 15.30 -8.82 1.12
C LEU A 224 16.34 -7.78 1.46
N ILE A 225 16.54 -6.85 0.54
CA ILE A 225 17.37 -5.67 0.74
C ILE A 225 16.52 -4.40 0.66
N TRP A 226 16.92 -3.38 1.39
CA TRP A 226 16.39 -2.03 1.26
C TRP A 226 17.10 -1.31 0.13
N ARG A 227 16.37 -1.05 -0.96
CA ARG A 227 16.89 -0.31 -2.11
C ARG A 227 15.89 0.68 -2.66
N GLU A 228 16.42 1.69 -3.32
CA GLU A 228 15.66 2.65 -4.10
C GLU A 228 15.04 1.97 -5.34
N SER A 229 13.97 2.55 -5.87
CA SER A 229 13.44 2.14 -7.18
C SER A 229 14.48 2.42 -8.28
N GLY A 230 14.57 1.52 -9.27
CA GLY A 230 15.47 1.67 -10.41
C GLY A 230 16.95 1.33 -10.16
N THR A 231 17.36 1.03 -8.93
CA THR A 231 18.78 0.77 -8.61
C THR A 231 19.16 -0.71 -8.55
N ALA A 232 18.36 -1.59 -9.19
CA ALA A 232 18.47 -3.05 -9.04
C ALA A 232 19.88 -3.61 -9.33
N TYR A 233 20.55 -3.11 -10.37
CA TYR A 233 21.84 -3.60 -10.85
C TYR A 233 23.05 -2.85 -10.28
N ARG A 234 22.87 -2.00 -9.25
CA ARG A 234 24.01 -1.39 -8.58
C ARG A 234 24.78 -2.46 -7.80
N PRO A 235 26.12 -2.41 -7.78
CA PRO A 235 26.94 -3.38 -7.03
C PRO A 235 26.53 -3.54 -5.57
N GLU A 236 26.07 -2.47 -4.92
CA GLU A 236 25.58 -2.48 -3.53
C GLU A 236 24.29 -3.30 -3.31
N ASN A 237 23.54 -3.59 -4.37
CA ASN A 237 22.20 -4.19 -4.35
C ASN A 237 22.17 -5.63 -4.88
N ILE A 238 23.33 -6.16 -5.26
CA ILE A 238 23.53 -7.53 -5.76
C ILE A 238 23.97 -8.42 -4.58
#